data_AF-A0A966WLQ5-F1
#
_entry.id   AF-A0A966WLQ5-F1
#
_cell.length_a   1.000
_cell.length_b   1.000
_cell.length_c   1.000
_cell.angle_alpha   90.00
_cell.angle_beta   90.00
_cell.angle_gamma   90.00
#
_symmetry.space_group_name_H-M   'P 1'
#
loop_
_entity.id
_entity.type
_entity.pdbx_description
1 polymer ?
#
loop_
_entity_poly.entity_id
_entity_poly.type
_entity_poly.pdbx_seq_one_letter_code
_entity_poly.pdbx_strand_id
1 'polypeptide(L)'
;LAIDISSRPEDAKTSDLLKVLLQTFSIMGKSISQLELAQADVVVRPALPDVGSAEFSARKKSIEAGRAAMKQALPQLKALMAP
;
A
#
# COMPACT_ATOMS: atom_id res chain seq x y z
N LEU A 1 -12.19 -0.99 7.41
CA LEU A 1 -10.87 -1.66 7.24
C LEU A 1 -10.33 -1.32 5.85
N ALA A 2 -9.10 -0.84 5.76
CA ALA A 2 -8.41 -0.59 4.49
C ALA A 2 -7.01 -1.21 4.48
N ILE A 3 -6.53 -1.57 3.30
CA ILE A 3 -5.21 -2.16 3.09
C ILE A 3 -4.46 -1.26 2.11
N ASP A 4 -3.37 -0.65 2.58
CA ASP A 4 -2.56 0.29 1.81
C ASP A 4 -1.26 -0.38 1.37
N ILE A 5 -1.17 -0.62 0.07
CA ILE A 5 0.01 -1.17 -0.62
C ILE A 5 0.69 -0.11 -1.51
N SER A 6 0.41 1.18 -1.29
CA SER A 6 0.98 2.23 -2.10
C SER A 6 2.51 2.28 -1.94
N SER A 7 3.23 2.30 -3.05
CA SER A 7 4.66 2.55 -3.07
C SER A 7 4.91 4.06 -3.01
N ARG A 8 6.01 4.46 -2.36
CA ARG A 8 6.46 5.86 -2.49
C ARG A 8 6.90 6.07 -3.93
N PRO A 9 6.53 7.19 -4.58
CA PRO A 9 7.11 7.55 -5.86
C PRO A 9 8.63 7.52 -5.69
N GLU A 10 9.31 6.72 -6.49
CA GLU A 10 10.77 6.69 -6.50
C GLU A 10 11.25 8.11 -6.82
N ASP A 11 12.39 8.53 -6.26
CA ASP A 11 13.13 9.72 -6.70
C ASP A 11 13.73 9.45 -8.09
N ALA A 12 12.88 9.07 -9.03
CA ALA A 12 13.24 8.88 -10.41
C ALA A 12 13.55 10.26 -10.96
N LYS A 13 14.83 10.53 -11.25
CA LYS A 13 15.23 11.62 -12.14
C LYS A 13 14.35 11.52 -13.38
N THR A 14 13.43 12.47 -13.52
CA THR A 14 12.36 12.41 -14.52
C THR A 14 12.94 12.76 -15.88
N SER A 15 13.68 11.80 -16.44
CA SER A 15 14.44 11.97 -17.68
C SER A 15 13.59 11.75 -18.94
N ASP A 16 12.35 11.27 -18.79
CA ASP A 16 11.46 10.86 -19.88
C ASP A 16 10.00 11.18 -19.54
N LEU A 17 9.22 11.62 -20.53
CA LEU A 17 7.81 12.02 -20.42
C LEU A 17 6.91 10.87 -19.95
N LEU A 18 7.20 9.63 -20.37
CA LEU A 18 6.46 8.46 -19.88
C LEU A 18 6.61 8.31 -18.36
N LYS A 19 7.82 8.54 -17.83
CA LYS A 19 8.08 8.48 -16.38
C LYS A 19 7.38 9.61 -15.63
N VAL A 20 7.34 10.82 -16.19
CA VAL A 20 6.56 11.95 -15.64
C VAL A 20 5.08 11.58 -15.52
N LEU A 21 4.51 10.98 -16.57
CA LEU A 21 3.11 10.57 -16.59
C LEU A 21 2.80 9.51 -15.53
N LEU A 22 3.62 8.46 -15.46
CA LEU A 22 3.49 7.41 -14.45
C LEU A 22 3.65 7.96 -13.02
N GLN A 23 4.61 8.86 -12.81
CA GLN A 23 4.79 9.53 -11.52
C GLN A 23 3.58 10.39 -11.16
N THR A 24 3.01 11.12 -12.12
CA THR A 24 1.76 11.89 -11.93
C THR A 24 0.62 10.96 -11.49
N PHE A 25 0.46 9.81 -12.15
CA PHE A 25 -0.54 8.82 -11.73
C PHE A 25 -0.29 8.28 -10.32
N SER A 26 0.96 7.98 -9.96
CA SER A 26 1.30 7.54 -8.60
C SER A 26 1.02 8.62 -7.55
N ILE A 27 1.31 9.89 -7.84
CA ILE A 27 1.04 11.02 -6.93
C ILE A 27 -0.47 11.21 -6.75
N MET A 28 -1.23 11.27 -7.86
CA MET A 28 -2.69 11.43 -7.80
C MET A 28 -3.35 10.26 -7.10
N GLY A 29 -2.96 9.03 -7.44
CA GLY A 29 -3.46 7.81 -6.80
C GLY A 29 -3.20 7.82 -5.30
N LYS A 30 -2.00 8.21 -4.87
CA LYS A 30 -1.67 8.36 -3.44
C LYS A 30 -2.55 9.41 -2.75
N SER A 31 -2.80 10.56 -3.38
CA SER A 31 -3.65 11.60 -2.81
C SER A 31 -5.08 11.10 -2.62
N ILE A 32 -5.62 10.35 -3.58
CA ILE A 32 -6.96 9.74 -3.48
C ILE A 32 -6.98 8.71 -2.35
N SER A 33 -6.01 7.79 -2.34
CA SER A 33 -5.92 6.77 -1.29
C SER A 33 -5.82 7.40 0.10
N GLN A 34 -5.11 8.52 0.29
CA GLN A 34 -5.06 9.20 1.59
C GLN A 34 -6.43 9.66 2.07
N LEU A 35 -7.28 10.16 1.18
CA LEU A 35 -8.65 10.57 1.51
C LEU A 35 -9.55 9.37 1.85
N GLU A 36 -9.40 8.26 1.11
CA GLU A 36 -10.14 7.03 1.37
C GLU A 36 -9.70 6.35 2.68
N LEU A 37 -8.39 6.31 2.94
CA LEU A 37 -7.80 5.72 4.14
C LEU A 37 -8.21 6.46 5.42
N ALA A 38 -8.49 7.77 5.34
CA ALA A 38 -8.96 8.55 6.48
C ALA A 38 -10.33 8.08 7.01
N GLN A 39 -11.12 7.40 6.18
CA GLN A 39 -12.44 6.88 6.54
C GLN A 39 -12.39 5.45 7.12
N ALA A 40 -11.21 4.82 7.15
CA ALA A 40 -11.08 3.45 7.62
C ALA A 40 -10.72 3.40 9.12
N ASP A 41 -11.49 2.64 9.90
CA ASP A 41 -11.24 2.44 11.33
C ASP A 41 -9.92 1.71 11.62
N VAL A 42 -9.50 0.87 10.67
CA VAL A 42 -8.25 0.11 10.72
C VAL A 42 -7.60 0.19 9.34
N VAL A 43 -6.34 0.61 9.31
CA VAL A 43 -5.50 0.64 8.11
C VAL A 43 -4.33 -0.33 8.29
N VAL A 44 -4.20 -1.29 7.37
CA VAL A 44 -3.13 -2.28 7.35
C VAL A 44 -2.13 -1.91 6.25
N ARG A 45 -0.85 -1.78 6.62
CA ARG A 45 0.25 -1.46 5.69
C ARG A 45 1.30 -2.57 5.68
N PRO A 46 1.23 -3.53 4.74
CA PRO A 46 2.24 -4.57 4.59
C PRO A 46 3.61 -3.99 4.27
N ALA A 47 4.66 -4.50 4.94
CA ALA A 47 6.04 -4.13 4.64
C ALA A 47 6.51 -4.81 3.34
N LEU A 48 6.47 -4.08 2.23
CA LEU A 48 6.87 -4.55 0.90
C LEU A 48 8.04 -3.71 0.33
N PRO A 49 9.18 -3.58 1.04
CA PRO A 49 10.33 -2.91 0.47
C PRO A 49 10.78 -3.69 -0.78
N ASP A 50 11.00 -2.93 -1.86
CA ASP A 50 11.58 -3.41 -3.11
C ASP A 50 10.74 -4.43 -3.89
N VAL A 51 9.43 -4.45 -3.69
CA VAL A 51 8.51 -5.24 -4.55
C VAL A 51 7.89 -4.30 -5.58
N GLY A 52 8.25 -4.49 -6.85
CA GLY A 52 7.65 -3.71 -7.94
C GLY A 52 6.17 -4.06 -8.15
N SER A 53 5.38 -3.09 -8.60
CA SER A 53 3.93 -3.29 -8.85
C SER A 53 3.61 -4.40 -9.87
N ALA A 54 4.57 -4.76 -10.73
CA ALA A 54 4.46 -5.82 -11.73
C ALA A 54 5.31 -7.06 -11.42
N GLU A 55 5.90 -7.15 -10.22
CA GLU A 55 6.83 -8.22 -9.85
C GLU A 55 6.11 -9.46 -9.30
N PHE A 56 5.56 -10.28 -10.21
CA PHE A 56 4.81 -11.48 -9.83
C PHE A 56 5.68 -12.58 -9.19
N SER A 57 7.00 -12.56 -9.41
CA SER A 57 7.96 -13.47 -8.75
C SER A 57 7.98 -13.30 -7.24
N ALA A 58 7.71 -12.09 -6.72
CA ALA A 58 7.72 -11.79 -5.29
C ALA A 58 6.44 -12.23 -4.55
N ARG A 59 5.51 -12.93 -5.21
CA ARG A 59 4.20 -13.35 -4.66
C ARG A 59 4.27 -13.91 -3.24
N LYS A 60 5.21 -14.83 -2.97
CA LYS A 60 5.33 -15.47 -1.65
C LYS A 60 5.67 -14.45 -0.56
N LYS A 61 6.66 -13.57 -0.82
CA LYS A 61 7.07 -12.47 0.06
C LYS A 61 5.88 -11.54 0.34
N SER A 62 5.11 -11.21 -0.71
CA SER A 62 3.95 -10.33 -0.57
C SER A 62 2.85 -10.92 0.31
N ILE A 63 2.56 -12.22 0.17
CA ILE A 63 1.58 -12.92 1.01
C ILE A 63 2.04 -12.96 2.47
N GLU A 64 3.32 -13.23 2.72
CA GLU A 64 3.88 -13.29 4.07
C GLU A 64 3.85 -11.93 4.75
N ALA A 65 4.23 -10.86 4.05
CA ALA A 65 4.15 -9.49 4.55
C ALA A 65 2.71 -9.07 4.89
N GLY A 66 1.75 -9.39 4.00
CA GLY A 66 0.32 -9.14 4.26
C GLY A 66 -0.19 -9.88 5.50
N ARG A 67 0.19 -11.15 5.66
CA ARG A 67 -0.17 -11.95 6.84
C ARG A 67 0.44 -11.38 8.12
N ALA A 68 1.71 -10.97 8.07
CA ALA A 68 2.39 -10.38 9.22
C ALA A 68 1.72 -9.08 9.67
N ALA A 69 1.44 -8.18 8.72
CA ALA A 69 0.77 -6.90 9.01
C ALA A 69 -0.66 -7.12 9.54
N MET A 70 -1.42 -8.05 8.96
CA MET A 70 -2.78 -8.33 9.44
C MET A 70 -2.78 -8.96 10.84
N LYS A 71 -1.82 -9.83 11.17
CA LYS A 71 -1.69 -10.39 12.52
C LYS A 71 -1.51 -9.29 13.58
N GLN A 72 -0.80 -8.21 13.25
CA GLN A 72 -0.61 -7.07 14.14
C GLN A 72 -1.88 -6.22 14.29
N ALA A 73 -2.66 -6.05 13.21
CA ALA A 73 -3.91 -5.29 13.21
C ALA A 73 -5.13 -6.09 13.72
N LEU A 74 -5.02 -7.43 13.78
CA LEU A 74 -6.12 -8.32 14.12
C LEU A 74 -6.78 -8.03 15.48
N PRO A 75 -6.05 -7.70 16.56
CA PRO A 75 -6.67 -7.36 17.84
C PRO A 75 -7.56 -6.11 17.75
N GLN A 76 -7.09 -5.06 17.06
CA GLN A 76 -7.84 -3.83 16.85
C GLN A 76 -9.11 -4.09 16.04
N LEU A 77 -9.01 -4.86 14.95
CA LEU A 77 -10.17 -5.22 14.15
C LEU A 77 -11.20 -6.02 14.96
N LYS A 78 -10.75 -6.98 15.77
CA LYS A 78 -11.65 -7.77 16.64
C LYS A 78 -12.38 -6.88 17.66
N ALA A 79 -11.71 -5.88 18.22
CA ALA A 79 -12.32 -4.96 19.17
C ALA A 79 -13.47 -4.15 18.55
N LEU A 80 -13.32 -3.74 17.28
CA LEU A 80 -14.37 -3.02 16.53
C LEU A 80 -15.55 -3.91 16.11
N MET A 81 -15.34 -5.22 16.04
CA MET A 81 -16.37 -6.21 15.70
C MET A 81 -17.07 -6.79 16.94
N ALA A 82 -16.59 -6.48 18.13
CA ALA A 82 -17.22 -6.93 19.37
C ALA A 82 -18.58 -6.21 19.53
N PRO A 83 -19.64 -6.95 19.91
CA PRO A 83 -20.99 -6.40 20.06
C PRO A 83 -21.11 -5.36 21.18
#